data_AF-A0A954P8X8-F1
#
_entry.id   AF-A0A954P8X8-F1
#
_cell.length_a   1.000
_cell.length_b   1.000
_cell.length_c   1.000
_cell.angle_alpha   90.00
_cell.angle_beta   90.00
_cell.angle_gamma   90.00
#
_symmetry.space_group_name_H-M   'P 1'
#
loop_
_entity.id
_entity.type
_entity.pdbx_description
1 polymer ?
#
loop_
_entity_poly.entity_id
_entity_poly.type
_entity_poly.pdbx_seq_one_letter_code
_entity_poly.pdbx_strand_id
1 'polypeptide(L)'
;MQDLLLISSAIFLAGYVATFNHGSAVNSPPALAAMLATLVGCLPPLAFRSRLSNGAVRQLAVVAWRMGALIPAVGLVRFWDGDERNCFLTTLLACYFVALPLESWLLIRDGKRSTK
;
A
#
# COMPACT_ATOMS: atom_id res chain seq x y z
N MET A 1 -1.56 -15.58 -6.04
CA MET A 1 -2.84 -14.85 -6.15
C MET A 1 -3.48 -14.59 -4.79
N GLN A 2 -3.59 -15.58 -3.90
CA GLN A 2 -4.23 -15.41 -2.59
C GLN A 2 -3.61 -14.29 -1.73
N ASP A 3 -2.28 -14.15 -1.73
CA ASP A 3 -1.57 -13.10 -0.97
C ASP A 3 -1.84 -11.68 -1.51
N LEU A 4 -2.01 -11.55 -2.84
CA LEU A 4 -2.38 -10.27 -3.48
C LEU A 4 -3.81 -9.89 -3.10
N LEU A 5 -4.74 -10.85 -3.10
CA LEU A 5 -6.13 -10.61 -2.69
C LEU A 5 -6.21 -10.19 -1.21
N LEU A 6 -5.39 -10.80 -0.36
CA LEU A 6 -5.38 -10.50 1.08
C LEU A 6 -4.82 -9.09 1.36
N ILE A 7 -3.74 -8.69 0.68
CA ILE A 7 -3.22 -7.31 0.79
C ILE A 7 -4.20 -6.30 0.22
N SER A 8 -4.80 -6.58 -0.94
CA SER A 8 -5.73 -5.64 -1.56
C SER A 8 -6.97 -5.43 -0.69
N SER A 9 -7.56 -6.51 -0.17
CA SER A 9 -8.72 -6.41 0.73
C SER A 9 -8.38 -5.69 2.04
N ALA A 10 -7.19 -5.91 2.61
CA ALA A 10 -6.74 -5.21 3.81
C ALA A 10 -6.58 -3.69 3.57
N ILE A 11 -6.02 -3.29 2.42
CA ILE A 11 -5.88 -1.87 2.04
C ILE A 11 -7.26 -1.22 1.85
N PHE A 12 -8.17 -1.88 1.13
CA PHE A 12 -9.53 -1.36 0.94
C PHE A 12 -10.30 -1.24 2.26
N LEU A 13 -10.18 -2.23 3.15
CA LEU A 13 -10.82 -2.19 4.47
C LEU A 13 -10.24 -1.07 5.35
N ALA A 14 -8.92 -0.92 5.37
CA ALA A 14 -8.25 0.15 6.13
C ALA A 14 -8.67 1.54 5.63
N GLY A 15 -8.71 1.70 4.31
CA GLY A 15 -9.16 2.94 3.67
C GLY A 15 -10.64 3.24 3.99
N TYR A 16 -11.50 2.24 3.93
CA TYR A 16 -12.92 2.38 4.28
C TYR A 16 -13.12 2.80 5.75
N VAL A 17 -12.36 2.21 6.68
CA VAL A 17 -12.43 2.56 8.11
C VAL A 17 -11.89 3.97 8.34
N ALA A 18 -10.79 4.36 7.68
CA ALA A 18 -10.20 5.69 7.81
C ALA A 18 -11.15 6.79 7.32
N THR A 19 -11.95 6.49 6.30
CA THR A 19 -12.89 7.45 5.74
C THR A 19 -14.25 7.47 6.42
N PHE A 20 -14.61 6.43 7.19
CA PHE A 20 -15.89 6.36 7.92
C PHE A 20 -16.14 7.57 8.83
N ASN A 21 -15.08 8.15 9.40
CA ASN A 21 -15.18 9.32 10.29
C ASN A 21 -15.33 10.66 9.55
N HIS A 22 -15.13 10.68 8.24
CA HIS A 22 -15.32 11.85 7.39
C HIS A 22 -16.71 11.68 6.76
N GLY A 23 -17.72 12.45 7.19
CA GLY A 23 -19.15 12.25 6.89
C GLY A 23 -19.61 12.23 5.41
N SER A 24 -18.67 12.16 4.45
CA SER A 24 -18.87 12.12 2.99
C SER A 24 -18.03 11.03 2.27
N ALA A 25 -17.19 10.25 2.96
CA ALA A 25 -15.93 9.80 2.35
C ALA A 25 -15.78 8.31 1.95
N VAL A 26 -16.84 7.54 1.71
CA VAL A 26 -16.65 6.19 1.11
C VAL A 26 -16.31 6.27 -0.39
N ASN A 27 -16.73 7.36 -1.07
CA ASN A 27 -16.54 7.57 -2.51
C ASN A 27 -15.77 8.86 -2.83
N SER A 28 -15.05 9.45 -1.87
CA SER A 28 -14.32 10.69 -2.15
C SER A 28 -13.11 10.36 -3.05
N PRO A 29 -12.91 11.11 -4.15
CA PRO A 29 -11.72 11.01 -5.01
C PRO A 29 -10.37 10.94 -4.27
N PRO A 30 -10.12 11.71 -3.19
CA PRO A 30 -8.87 11.62 -2.43
C PRO A 30 -8.67 10.26 -1.74
N ALA A 31 -9.71 9.67 -1.17
CA ALA A 31 -9.60 8.39 -0.50
C ALA A 31 -9.26 7.26 -1.49
N LEU A 32 -9.96 7.24 -2.64
CA LEU A 32 -9.69 6.28 -3.72
C LEU A 32 -8.26 6.44 -4.26
N ALA A 33 -7.81 7.68 -4.48
CA ALA A 33 -6.44 7.95 -4.91
C ALA A 33 -5.40 7.42 -3.92
N ALA A 34 -5.63 7.59 -2.61
CA ALA A 34 -4.75 7.08 -1.56
C ALA A 34 -4.72 5.54 -1.51
N MET A 35 -5.87 4.88 -1.63
CA MET A 35 -5.97 3.42 -1.69
C MET A 35 -5.25 2.86 -2.92
N LEU A 36 -5.47 3.45 -4.10
CA LEU A 36 -4.81 3.07 -5.35
C LEU A 36 -3.29 3.29 -5.29
N ALA A 37 -2.83 4.42 -4.75
CA ALA A 37 -1.41 4.69 -4.55
C ALA A 37 -0.76 3.61 -3.66
N THR A 38 -1.44 3.22 -2.58
CA THR A 38 -0.94 2.17 -1.68
C THR A 38 -0.91 0.80 -2.36
N LEU A 39 -1.93 0.46 -3.15
CA LEU A 39 -1.95 -0.77 -3.96
C LEU A 39 -0.79 -0.82 -4.95
N VAL A 40 -0.55 0.25 -5.71
CA VAL A 40 0.56 0.33 -6.66
C VAL A 40 1.93 0.22 -5.95
N GLY A 41 2.03 0.74 -4.73
CA GLY A 41 3.22 0.60 -3.89
C GLY A 41 3.47 -0.84 -3.39
N CYS A 42 2.43 -1.63 -3.15
CA CYS A 42 2.51 -2.94 -2.49
C CYS A 42 2.38 -4.16 -3.43
N LEU A 43 1.66 -4.06 -4.55
CA LEU A 43 1.42 -5.20 -5.46
C LEU A 43 2.69 -5.68 -6.20
N PRO A 44 3.54 -4.80 -6.78
CA PRO A 44 4.68 -5.23 -7.57
C PRO A 44 5.78 -5.96 -6.77
N PRO A 45 6.14 -5.54 -5.53
CA PRO A 45 7.03 -6.30 -4.64
C PRO A 45 6.65 -7.78 -4.46
N LEU A 46 5.36 -8.07 -4.41
CA LEU A 46 4.82 -9.43 -4.26
C LEU A 46 4.87 -10.21 -5.58
N ALA A 47 4.73 -9.52 -6.72
CA ALA A 47 4.82 -10.12 -8.05
C ALA A 47 6.27 -10.43 -8.47
N PHE A 48 7.24 -9.58 -8.09
CA PHE A 48 8.67 -9.80 -8.37
C PHE A 48 9.32 -10.89 -7.50
N ARG A 49 8.54 -11.52 -6.62
CA ARG A 49 8.95 -12.59 -5.71
C ARG A 49 9.64 -13.78 -6.38
N SER A 50 9.35 -14.07 -7.66
CA SER A 50 9.87 -15.24 -8.37
C SER A 50 11.14 -14.99 -9.20
N ARG A 51 11.58 -13.74 -9.39
CA ARG A 51 12.61 -13.42 -10.40
C ARG A 51 13.97 -12.99 -9.86
N LEU A 52 14.10 -12.70 -8.57
CA LEU A 52 15.35 -12.23 -7.95
C LEU A 52 15.84 -13.21 -6.89
N SER A 53 16.93 -13.92 -7.18
CA SER A 53 17.55 -14.92 -6.30
C SER A 53 18.32 -14.32 -5.12
N ASN A 54 18.57 -13.00 -5.13
CA ASN A 54 19.41 -12.34 -4.13
C ASN A 54 18.57 -11.47 -3.18
N GLY A 55 18.54 -11.82 -1.90
CA GLY A 55 17.66 -11.23 -0.88
C GLY A 55 17.87 -9.73 -0.65
N ALA A 56 19.12 -9.26 -0.69
CA ALA A 56 19.46 -7.85 -0.48
C ALA A 56 19.01 -6.96 -1.65
N VAL A 57 19.26 -7.40 -2.89
CA VAL A 57 18.85 -6.68 -4.11
C VAL A 57 17.33 -6.59 -4.18
N ARG A 58 16.63 -7.64 -3.75
CA ARG A 58 15.17 -7.66 -3.69
C ARG A 58 14.63 -6.64 -2.70
N GLN A 59 15.22 -6.52 -1.50
CA GLN A 59 14.80 -5.49 -0.53
C GLN A 59 15.03 -4.07 -1.05
N LEU A 60 16.18 -3.81 -1.67
CA LEU A 60 16.48 -2.52 -2.31
C LEU A 60 15.48 -2.19 -3.43
N ALA A 61 15.17 -3.15 -4.30
CA ALA A 61 14.19 -2.97 -5.37
C ALA A 61 12.78 -2.67 -4.83
N VAL A 62 12.37 -3.33 -3.75
CA VAL A 62 11.07 -3.08 -3.09
C VAL A 62 11.03 -1.70 -2.46
N VAL A 63 12.10 -1.28 -1.78
CA VAL A 63 12.19 0.06 -1.20
C VAL A 63 12.19 1.13 -2.28
N ALA A 64 13.00 0.95 -3.35
CA ALA A 64 13.05 1.87 -4.47
C ALA A 64 11.69 1.98 -5.17
N TRP A 65 10.97 0.86 -5.34
CA TRP A 65 9.63 0.84 -5.91
C TRP A 65 8.63 1.62 -5.05
N ARG A 66 8.63 1.36 -3.73
CA ARG A 66 7.76 2.07 -2.79
C ARG A 66 8.05 3.56 -2.77
N MET A 67 9.32 3.97 -2.78
CA MET A 67 9.69 5.38 -2.90
C MET A 67 9.18 5.96 -4.22
N GLY A 68 9.36 5.25 -5.33
CA GLY A 68 8.85 5.63 -6.65
C GLY A 68 7.32 5.76 -6.72
N ALA A 69 6.58 4.95 -5.96
CA ALA A 69 5.11 5.04 -5.86
C ALA A 69 4.64 6.13 -4.89
N LEU A 70 5.39 6.39 -3.82
CA LEU A 70 5.04 7.36 -2.79
C LEU A 70 5.32 8.81 -3.23
N ILE A 71 6.39 9.05 -3.99
CA ILE A 71 6.71 10.39 -4.54
C ILE A 71 5.55 11.00 -5.33
N PRO A 72 4.95 10.33 -6.33
CA PRO A 72 3.80 10.88 -7.05
C PRO A 72 2.57 11.00 -6.17
N ALA A 73 2.37 10.10 -5.20
CA ALA A 73 1.28 10.21 -4.22
C ALA A 73 1.41 11.46 -3.35
N VAL A 74 2.62 11.82 -2.92
CA VAL A 74 2.90 13.08 -2.22
C VAL A 74 2.75 14.28 -3.15
N GLY A 75 3.08 14.15 -4.43
CA GLY A 75 2.79 15.17 -5.44
C GLY A 75 1.29 15.47 -5.57
N LEU A 76 0.45 14.42 -5.50
CA LEU A 76 -1.01 14.55 -5.56
C LEU A 76 -1.59 15.35 -4.40
N VAL A 77 -0.94 15.38 -3.23
CA VAL A 77 -1.36 16.17 -2.06
C VAL A 77 -1.52 17.65 -2.39
N ARG A 78 -0.74 18.18 -3.34
CA ARG A 78 -0.80 19.59 -3.74
C ARG A 78 -2.04 19.97 -4.55
N PHE A 79 -2.77 18.98 -5.07
CA PHE A 79 -3.96 19.19 -5.88
C PHE A 79 -5.26 19.16 -5.06
N TRP A 80 -5.18 18.89 -3.76
CA TRP A 80 -6.33 18.78 -2.87
C TRP A 80 -6.35 19.90 -1.84
N ASP A 81 -7.55 20.43 -1.55
CA ASP A 81 -7.77 21.49 -0.56
C ASP A 81 -7.97 20.92 0.86
N GLY A 82 -7.83 21.76 1.89
CA GLY A 82 -7.67 21.41 3.31
C GLY A 82 -8.27 20.08 3.78
N ASP A 83 -9.59 19.92 3.69
CA ASP A 83 -10.29 18.71 4.17
C ASP A 83 -10.06 17.48 3.29
N GLU A 84 -9.99 17.65 1.97
CA GLU A 84 -9.69 16.58 1.01
C GLU A 84 -8.24 16.12 1.13
N ARG A 85 -7.33 17.07 1.38
CA ARG A 85 -5.92 16.80 1.64
C ARG A 85 -5.74 16.00 2.93
N ASN A 86 -6.46 16.37 3.99
CA ASN A 86 -6.45 15.63 5.26
C ASN A 86 -7.05 14.23 5.08
N CYS A 87 -8.15 14.10 4.35
CA CYS A 87 -8.75 12.82 3.98
C CYS A 87 -7.76 11.93 3.20
N PHE A 88 -7.08 12.48 2.19
CA PHE A 88 -6.06 11.78 1.42
C PHE A 88 -4.91 11.30 2.32
N LEU A 89 -4.33 12.20 3.12
CA LEU A 89 -3.17 11.88 3.96
C LEU A 89 -3.50 10.87 5.06
N THR A 90 -4.65 11.01 5.73
CA THR A 90 -5.08 10.07 6.77
C THR A 90 -5.39 8.69 6.19
N THR A 91 -6.06 8.64 5.04
CA THR A 91 -6.33 7.37 4.33
C THR A 91 -5.04 6.73 3.86
N LEU A 92 -4.12 7.50 3.28
CA LEU A 92 -2.81 7.00 2.83
C LEU A 92 -2.02 6.42 4.02
N LEU A 93 -1.96 7.14 5.13
CA LEU A 93 -1.29 6.70 6.34
C LEU A 93 -1.90 5.39 6.89
N ALA A 94 -3.23 5.33 7.01
CA ALA A 94 -3.93 4.15 7.51
C ALA A 94 -3.69 2.91 6.62
N CYS A 95 -3.78 3.09 5.30
CA CYS A 95 -3.50 2.04 4.32
C CYS A 95 -2.06 1.53 4.45
N TYR A 96 -1.07 2.41 4.58
CA TYR A 96 0.33 2.00 4.77
C TYR A 96 0.59 1.30 6.11
N PHE A 97 -0.06 1.73 7.20
CA PHE A 97 0.07 1.08 8.51
C PHE A 97 -0.43 -0.36 8.52
N VAL A 98 -1.44 -0.67 7.71
CA VAL A 98 -1.95 -2.04 7.57
C VAL A 98 -1.15 -2.83 6.54
N ALA A 99 -0.81 -2.21 5.40
CA ALA A 99 -0.14 -2.91 4.30
C ALA A 99 1.30 -3.32 4.65
N LEU A 100 2.08 -2.45 5.31
CA LEU A 100 3.51 -2.70 5.57
C LEU A 100 3.77 -3.91 6.48
N PRO A 101 3.10 -4.06 7.65
CA PRO A 101 3.29 -5.23 8.50
C PRO A 101 2.80 -6.50 7.82
N LEU A 102 1.69 -6.41 7.09
CA LEU A 102 1.04 -7.54 6.46
C LEU A 102 1.86 -8.08 5.27
N GLU A 103 2.47 -7.19 4.48
CA GLU A 103 3.47 -7.56 3.48
C GLU A 103 4.72 -8.17 4.11
N SER A 104 5.24 -7.58 5.19
CA SER A 104 6.42 -8.13 5.89
C SER A 104 6.15 -9.53 6.44
N TRP A 105 4.96 -9.76 7.00
CA TRP A 105 4.51 -11.06 7.46
C TRP A 105 4.41 -12.08 6.32
N LEU A 106 3.81 -11.69 5.19
CA LEU A 106 3.74 -12.54 4.00
C LEU A 106 5.14 -12.90 3.47
N LEU A 107 6.07 -11.94 3.44
CA LEU A 107 7.46 -12.17 3.05
C LEU A 107 8.16 -13.20 3.96
N ILE A 108 8.01 -13.07 5.27
CA ILE A 108 8.57 -14.01 6.26
C ILE A 108 7.94 -15.40 6.14
N ARG A 109 6.61 -15.47 5.98
CA ARG A 109 5.86 -16.73 5.90
C ARG A 109 6.35 -17.61 4.75
N ASP A 110 6.63 -17.01 3.59
CA ASP A 110 7.05 -17.81 2.44
C ASP A 110 8.56 -18.09 2.42
N GLY A 111 9.39 -17.29 3.10
CA GLY A 111 10.78 -17.68 3.39
C GLY A 111 10.87 -18.99 4.18
N LYS A 112 9.93 -19.21 5.10
CA LYS A 112 9.80 -20.48 5.85
C LYS A 112 9.25 -21.65 5.02
N ARG A 113 8.54 -21.38 3.92
CA ARG A 113 8.02 -22.44 3.02
C ARG A 113 9.05 -22.92 2.01
N SER A 114 9.96 -22.04 1.58
CA SER A 114 11.02 -22.38 0.61
C SER A 114 12.16 -23.23 1.19
N THR A 115 12.21 -23.39 2.51
CA THR A 115 13.24 -24.15 3.25
C THR A 115 12.80 -25.56 3.65
N LYS A 116 11.59 -25.97 3.24
CA LYS A 116 11.11 -27.36 3.28
C LYS A 116 11.07 -27.93 1.87
#